data_AF-A0A183EKC2-F1
#
_entry.id   AF-A0A183EKC2-F1
#
_cell.length_a   1.000
_cell.length_b   1.000
_cell.length_c   1.000
_cell.angle_alpha   90.00
_cell.angle_beta   90.00
_cell.angle_gamma   90.00
#
_symmetry.space_group_name_H-M   'P 1'
#
loop_
_entity.id
_entity.type
_entity.pdbx_description
1 polymer ?
#
loop_
_entity_poly.entity_id
_entity_poly.type
_entity_poly.pdbx_seq_one_letter_code
_entity_poly.pdbx_strand_id
1 'polypeptide(L)'
;LNFDLSTHDTRVADLERQLNKASRRNDERLVCDLYVEIGDERRRVGDLPAALSYYRRGAELAERLQLHENASFAHRAIAEILVEPSIQENAKALQHGKKYLEAANKSGSVHIIQLAYHVLGWLHLQISLNSDVKKETFLEKVFLKLRSECWVCQ
;
A
#
# COMPACT_ATOMS: atom_id res chain seq x y z
N LEU A 1 15.93 -16.48 -6.60
CA LEU A 1 15.90 -15.00 -6.70
C LEU A 1 15.80 -14.51 -8.14
N ASN A 2 16.72 -14.83 -9.06
CA ASN A 2 16.61 -14.36 -10.46
C ASN A 2 15.45 -14.95 -11.28
N PHE A 3 15.04 -16.20 -10.99
CA PHE A 3 13.94 -16.84 -11.71
C PHE A 3 12.58 -16.17 -11.40
N ASP A 4 12.27 -15.91 -10.13
CA ASP A 4 11.01 -15.26 -9.73
C ASP A 4 10.89 -13.81 -10.23
N LEU A 5 11.97 -13.04 -10.23
CA LEU A 5 11.95 -11.69 -10.79
C LEU A 5 11.61 -11.72 -12.29
N SER A 6 12.19 -12.67 -13.03
CA SER A 6 11.95 -12.79 -14.47
C SER A 6 10.51 -13.23 -14.81
N THR A 7 9.88 -14.05 -13.97
CA THR A 7 8.49 -14.49 -14.17
C THR A 7 7.50 -13.37 -13.85
N HIS A 8 7.74 -12.61 -12.77
CA HIS A 8 6.93 -11.44 -12.43
C HIS A 8 7.03 -10.32 -13.47
N ASP A 9 8.23 -10.00 -13.97
CA ASP A 9 8.38 -9.00 -15.03
C ASP A 9 7.68 -9.43 -16.33
N THR A 10 7.75 -10.72 -16.67
CA THR A 10 7.02 -11.28 -17.82
C THR A 10 5.50 -11.18 -17.61
N ARG A 11 5.02 -11.48 -16.40
CA ARG A 11 3.59 -11.38 -16.05
C ARG A 11 3.09 -9.94 -16.10
N VAL A 12 3.86 -8.99 -15.57
CA VAL A 12 3.51 -7.56 -15.64
C VAL A 12 3.46 -7.08 -17.08
N ALA A 13 4.42 -7.47 -17.93
CA ALA A 13 4.41 -7.10 -19.34
C ALA A 13 3.17 -7.63 -20.09
N ASP A 14 2.71 -8.85 -19.77
CA ASP A 14 1.46 -9.39 -20.30
C ASP A 14 0.23 -8.61 -19.80
N LEU A 15 0.16 -8.34 -18.50
CA LEU A 15 -0.92 -7.56 -17.89
C LEU A 15 -1.00 -6.14 -18.47
N GLU A 16 0.12 -5.47 -18.70
CA GLU A 16 0.15 -4.14 -19.32
C GLU A 16 -0.33 -4.18 -20.78
N ARG A 17 -0.07 -5.26 -21.52
CA ARG A 17 -0.66 -5.45 -22.86
C ARG A 17 -2.17 -5.64 -22.79
N GLN A 18 -2.66 -6.42 -21.82
CA GLN A 18 -4.10 -6.60 -21.59
C GLN A 18 -4.76 -5.27 -21.20
N LEU A 19 -4.11 -4.49 -20.33
CA LEU A 19 -4.56 -3.18 -19.88
C LEU A 19 -4.74 -2.23 -21.08
N ASN A 20 -3.72 -2.13 -21.92
CA ASN A 20 -3.76 -1.30 -23.12
C ASN A 20 -4.90 -1.72 -24.08
N LYS A 21 -5.14 -3.03 -24.23
CA LYS A 21 -6.23 -3.56 -25.04
C LYS A 21 -7.60 -3.24 -24.45
N ALA A 22 -7.77 -3.39 -23.13
CA ALA A 22 -8.99 -3.06 -22.41
C ALA A 22 -9.29 -1.56 -22.48
N SER A 23 -8.29 -0.69 -22.27
CA SER A 23 -8.43 0.76 -22.39
C SER A 23 -8.88 1.17 -23.80
N ARG A 24 -8.33 0.58 -24.86
CA ARG A 24 -8.76 0.86 -26.25
C ARG A 24 -10.20 0.43 -26.54
N ARG A 25 -10.72 -0.54 -25.78
CA ARG A 25 -12.10 -1.03 -25.88
C ARG A 25 -13.06 -0.29 -24.94
N ASN A 26 -12.57 0.65 -24.14
CA ASN A 26 -13.32 1.31 -23.06
C ASN A 26 -13.92 0.32 -22.06
N ASP A 27 -13.26 -0.82 -21.83
CA ASP A 27 -13.65 -1.77 -20.80
C ASP A 27 -13.10 -1.32 -19.44
N GLU A 28 -13.74 -0.31 -18.86
CA GLU A 28 -13.25 0.36 -17.66
C GLU A 28 -13.23 -0.55 -16.43
N ARG A 29 -14.11 -1.57 -16.39
CA ARG A 29 -14.11 -2.56 -15.30
C ARG A 29 -12.87 -3.44 -15.36
N LEU A 30 -12.55 -3.99 -16.54
CA LEU A 30 -11.33 -4.78 -16.71
C LEU A 30 -10.06 -3.93 -16.50
N VAL A 31 -10.07 -2.66 -16.92
CA VAL A 31 -8.96 -1.73 -16.63
C VAL A 31 -8.74 -1.59 -15.13
N CYS A 32 -9.83 -1.51 -14.35
CA CYS A 32 -9.74 -1.43 -12.89
C CYS A 32 -9.15 -2.70 -12.27
N ASP A 33 -9.61 -3.88 -12.69
CA ASP A 33 -9.08 -5.18 -12.24
C ASP A 33 -7.58 -5.30 -12.54
N LEU A 34 -7.17 -4.95 -13.76
CA LEU A 34 -5.78 -5.04 -14.20
C LEU A 34 -4.85 -4.08 -13.44
N TYR A 35 -5.32 -2.90 -13.04
CA TYR A 35 -4.52 -2.03 -12.17
C TYR A 35 -4.22 -2.67 -10.82
N VAL A 36 -5.19 -3.37 -10.22
CA VAL A 36 -4.98 -4.07 -8.94
C VAL A 36 -4.02 -5.24 -9.13
N GLU A 37 -4.19 -6.05 -10.18
CA GLU A 37 -3.30 -7.18 -10.48
C GLU A 37 -1.86 -6.76 -10.72
N ILE A 38 -1.62 -5.72 -11.55
CA ILE A 38 -0.26 -5.23 -11.78
C ILE A 38 0.34 -4.66 -10.49
N GLY A 39 -0.47 -3.96 -9.69
CA GLY A 39 -0.04 -3.47 -8.38
C GLY A 39 0.43 -4.61 -7.46
N ASP A 40 -0.31 -5.71 -7.41
CA ASP A 40 0.07 -6.90 -6.63
C ASP A 40 1.37 -7.52 -7.11
N GLU A 41 1.57 -7.66 -8.44
CA GLU A 41 2.81 -8.19 -9.00
C GLU A 41 4.01 -7.30 -8.68
N ARG A 42 3.87 -5.97 -8.81
CA ARG A 42 4.93 -5.01 -8.44
C ARG A 42 5.23 -5.05 -6.95
N ARG A 43 4.21 -5.22 -6.09
CA ARG A 43 4.38 -5.38 -4.64
C ARG A 43 5.14 -6.67 -4.30
N ARG A 44 4.86 -7.79 -4.96
CA ARG A 44 5.55 -9.08 -4.72
C ARG A 44 7.06 -8.99 -4.97
N VAL A 45 7.49 -8.20 -5.94
CA VAL A 45 8.92 -8.00 -6.26
C VAL A 45 9.56 -6.85 -5.47
N GLY A 46 8.82 -6.23 -4.55
CA GLY A 46 9.31 -5.13 -3.71
C GLY A 46 9.35 -3.76 -4.40
N ASP A 47 8.81 -3.62 -5.62
CA ASP A 47 8.67 -2.33 -6.29
C ASP A 47 7.42 -1.59 -5.77
N LEU A 48 7.52 -1.14 -4.51
CA LEU A 48 6.45 -0.44 -3.81
C LEU A 48 6.03 0.87 -4.51
N PRO A 49 6.95 1.68 -5.08
CA PRO A 49 6.57 2.87 -5.83
C PRO A 49 5.70 2.56 -7.05
N ALA A 50 6.04 1.55 -7.86
CA ALA A 50 5.22 1.16 -9.00
C ALA A 50 3.89 0.56 -8.54
N ALA A 51 3.89 -0.27 -7.49
CA ALA A 51 2.67 -0.83 -6.93
C ALA A 51 1.69 0.26 -6.47
N LEU A 52 2.17 1.25 -5.71
CA LEU A 52 1.38 2.40 -5.27
C LEU A 52 0.81 3.20 -6.44
N SER A 53 1.59 3.40 -7.51
CA SER A 53 1.12 4.09 -8.72
C SER A 53 -0.08 3.37 -9.34
N TYR A 54 0.03 2.05 -9.51
CA TYR A 54 -1.03 1.22 -10.07
C TYR A 54 -2.28 1.16 -9.18
N TYR A 55 -2.12 0.92 -7.88
CA TYR A 55 -3.26 0.91 -6.96
C TYR A 55 -3.97 2.26 -6.89
N ARG A 56 -3.25 3.40 -6.94
CA ARG A 56 -3.89 4.73 -6.94
C ARG A 56 -4.77 4.94 -8.17
N ARG A 57 -4.28 4.56 -9.35
CA ARG A 57 -5.06 4.60 -10.61
C ARG A 57 -6.27 3.67 -10.54
N GLY A 58 -6.09 2.48 -9.98
CA GLY A 58 -7.17 1.52 -9.73
C GLY A 58 -8.24 2.07 -8.78
N ALA A 59 -7.83 2.66 -7.66
CA ALA A 59 -8.72 3.26 -6.67
C ALA A 59 -9.52 4.43 -7.25
N GLU A 60 -8.87 5.37 -7.95
CA GLU A 60 -9.54 6.52 -8.57
C GLU A 60 -10.60 6.06 -9.60
N LEU A 61 -10.25 5.08 -10.43
CA LEU A 61 -11.17 4.50 -11.40
C LEU A 61 -12.33 3.76 -10.71
N ALA A 62 -12.04 2.95 -9.70
CA ALA A 62 -13.04 2.21 -8.95
C ALA A 62 -14.02 3.14 -8.23
N GLU A 63 -13.53 4.22 -7.61
CA GLU A 63 -14.35 5.25 -6.96
C GLU A 63 -15.28 5.92 -7.98
N ARG A 64 -14.75 6.31 -9.15
CA ARG A 64 -15.53 6.93 -10.23
C ARG A 64 -16.64 6.01 -10.76
N LEU A 65 -16.37 4.71 -10.87
CA LEU A 65 -17.29 3.72 -11.40
C LEU A 65 -18.18 3.07 -10.32
N GLN A 66 -18.02 3.46 -9.06
CA GLN A 66 -18.71 2.85 -7.92
C GLN A 66 -18.46 1.33 -7.80
N LEU A 67 -17.28 0.87 -8.21
CA LEU A 67 -16.83 -0.52 -8.04
C LEU A 67 -16.30 -0.71 -6.62
N HIS A 68 -17.21 -0.85 -5.66
CA HIS A 68 -16.90 -0.79 -4.23
C HIS A 68 -15.88 -1.85 -3.78
N GLU A 69 -15.95 -3.09 -4.29
CA GLU A 69 -14.97 -4.12 -3.94
C GLU A 69 -13.56 -3.81 -4.47
N ASN A 70 -13.44 -3.35 -5.72
CA ASN A 70 -12.17 -2.92 -6.30
C ASN A 70 -11.56 -1.74 -5.53
N ALA A 71 -12.40 -0.74 -5.20
CA ALA A 71 -11.98 0.40 -4.39
C ALA A 71 -11.47 -0.07 -3.02
N SER A 72 -12.19 -1.00 -2.38
CA SER A 72 -11.79 -1.62 -1.12
C SER A 72 -10.41 -2.26 -1.21
N PHE A 73 -10.17 -3.13 -2.20
CA PHE A 73 -8.88 -3.82 -2.36
C PHE A 73 -7.73 -2.85 -2.61
N ALA A 74 -7.93 -1.86 -3.49
CA ALA A 74 -6.90 -0.87 -3.81
C ALA A 74 -6.56 0.01 -2.59
N HIS A 75 -7.57 0.49 -1.85
CA HIS A 75 -7.33 1.29 -0.64
C HIS A 75 -6.65 0.50 0.47
N ARG A 76 -7.01 -0.79 0.65
CA ARG A 76 -6.31 -1.68 1.59
C ARG A 76 -4.83 -1.80 1.24
N ALA A 77 -4.51 -2.13 -0.01
CA ALA A 77 -3.13 -2.32 -0.44
C ALA A 77 -2.28 -1.04 -0.29
N ILE A 78 -2.84 0.13 -0.61
CA ILE A 78 -2.17 1.41 -0.40
C ILE A 78 -1.91 1.64 1.09
N ALA A 79 -2.89 1.41 1.96
CA ALA A 79 -2.73 1.61 3.40
C ALA A 79 -1.63 0.71 3.99
N GLU A 80 -1.60 -0.56 3.58
CA GLU A 80 -0.59 -1.54 4.00
C GLU A 80 0.83 -1.11 3.61
N ILE A 81 1.03 -0.64 2.37
CA ILE A 81 2.35 -0.15 1.94
C ILE A 81 2.73 1.13 2.70
N LEU A 82 1.81 2.09 2.84
CA LEU A 82 2.13 3.40 3.43
C LEU A 82 2.48 3.32 4.92
N VAL A 83 2.05 2.27 5.63
CA VAL A 83 2.38 2.05 7.03
C VAL A 83 3.71 1.32 7.23
N GLU A 84 4.37 0.86 6.17
CA GLU A 84 5.65 0.15 6.30
C GLU A 84 6.69 1.00 7.03
N PRO A 85 7.55 0.42 7.90
CA PRO A 85 8.56 1.16 8.65
C PRO A 85 9.56 1.94 7.78
N SER A 86 9.74 1.55 6.52
CA SER A 86 10.58 2.24 5.54
C SER A 86 9.91 3.49 4.93
N ILE A 87 8.58 3.54 4.93
CA ILE A 87 7.77 4.61 4.29
C ILE A 87 7.18 5.54 5.34
N GLN A 88 6.53 4.99 6.37
CA GLN A 88 5.96 5.69 7.53
C GLN A 88 5.06 6.88 7.19
N GLU A 89 4.31 6.81 6.09
CA GLU A 89 3.28 7.77 5.73
C GLU A 89 1.97 7.51 6.51
N ASN A 90 2.09 7.34 7.83
CA ASN A 90 1.06 6.85 8.76
C ASN A 90 -0.29 7.57 8.63
N ALA A 91 -0.27 8.89 8.45
CA ALA A 91 -1.49 9.68 8.29
C ALA A 91 -2.25 9.32 7.00
N LYS A 92 -1.52 9.12 5.90
CA LYS A 92 -2.11 8.70 4.62
C LYS A 92 -2.53 7.23 4.68
N ALA A 93 -1.77 6.38 5.36
CA ALA A 93 -2.15 5.00 5.63
C ALA A 93 -3.53 4.92 6.31
N LEU A 94 -3.76 5.69 7.38
CA LEU A 94 -5.08 5.76 8.04
C LEU A 94 -6.17 6.35 7.15
N GLN A 95 -5.85 7.35 6.33
CA GLN A 95 -6.80 7.90 5.37
C GLN A 95 -7.28 6.82 4.37
N HIS A 96 -6.34 6.05 3.81
CA HIS A 96 -6.68 4.94 2.92
C HIS A 96 -7.37 3.79 3.66
N GLY A 97 -7.01 3.48 4.90
CA GLY A 97 -7.72 2.50 5.73
C GLY A 97 -9.19 2.88 5.97
N LYS A 98 -9.49 4.18 6.19
CA LYS A 98 -10.87 4.67 6.30
C LYS A 98 -11.64 4.54 4.99
N LYS A 99 -11.01 4.89 3.86
CA LYS A 99 -11.60 4.68 2.52
C LYS A 99 -11.88 3.22 2.23
N TYR A 100 -10.99 2.31 2.65
CA TYR A 100 -11.21 0.87 2.55
C TYR A 100 -12.48 0.44 3.31
N LEU A 101 -12.63 0.85 4.58
CA LEU A 101 -13.83 0.55 5.36
C LEU A 101 -15.10 1.16 4.74
N GLU A 102 -15.02 2.39 4.23
CA GLU A 102 -16.16 3.03 3.56
C GLU A 102 -16.61 2.24 2.32
N ALA A 103 -15.67 1.87 1.44
CA ALA A 103 -15.95 1.06 0.27
C ALA A 103 -16.45 -0.35 0.65
N ALA A 104 -15.94 -0.93 1.73
CA ALA A 104 -16.37 -2.24 2.22
C ALA A 104 -17.83 -2.21 2.70
N ASN A 105 -18.21 -1.15 3.42
CA ASN A 105 -19.60 -0.95 3.83
C ASN A 105 -20.52 -0.76 2.62
N LYS A 106 -20.07 -0.02 1.60
CA LYS A 106 -20.82 0.20 0.36
C LYS A 106 -20.97 -1.06 -0.50
N SER A 107 -20.03 -2.01 -0.43
CA SER A 107 -20.16 -3.28 -1.15
C SER A 107 -21.19 -4.23 -0.52
N GLY A 108 -21.52 -4.04 0.77
CA GLY A 108 -22.41 -4.94 1.52
C GLY A 108 -21.78 -6.31 1.86
N SER A 109 -20.52 -6.53 1.49
CA SER A 109 -19.83 -7.79 1.75
C SER A 109 -19.34 -7.86 3.20
N VAL A 110 -20.04 -8.66 4.00
CA VAL A 110 -19.71 -8.87 5.43
C VAL A 110 -18.25 -9.30 5.61
N HIS A 111 -17.73 -10.15 4.71
CA HIS A 111 -16.35 -10.59 4.76
C HIS A 111 -15.36 -9.42 4.57
N ILE A 112 -15.61 -8.55 3.60
CA ILE A 112 -14.74 -7.39 3.33
C ILE A 112 -14.84 -6.38 4.47
N ILE A 113 -16.02 -6.18 5.06
CA ILE A 113 -16.22 -5.30 6.23
C ILE A 113 -15.43 -5.82 7.44
N GLN A 114 -15.51 -7.10 7.75
CA GLN A 114 -14.73 -7.71 8.83
C GLN A 114 -13.23 -7.52 8.62
N LEU A 115 -12.76 -7.77 7.39
CA LEU A 115 -11.36 -7.58 7.03
C LEU A 115 -10.95 -6.09 7.14
N ALA A 116 -11.84 -5.15 6.83
CA ALA A 116 -11.58 -3.72 7.01
C ALA A 116 -11.35 -3.32 8.46
N TYR A 117 -12.15 -3.83 9.39
CA TYR A 117 -11.91 -3.62 10.82
C TYR A 117 -10.60 -4.24 11.28
N HIS A 118 -10.29 -5.46 10.82
CA HIS A 118 -9.02 -6.11 11.11
C HIS A 118 -7.82 -5.25 10.65
N VAL A 119 -7.84 -4.80 9.39
CA VAL A 119 -6.76 -3.98 8.82
C VAL A 119 -6.64 -2.65 9.54
N LEU A 120 -7.74 -1.98 9.90
CA LEU A 120 -7.69 -0.74 10.68
C LEU A 120 -7.04 -0.95 12.06
N GLY A 121 -7.40 -2.04 12.76
CA GLY A 121 -6.76 -2.40 14.03
C GLY A 121 -5.26 -2.65 13.86
N TRP A 122 -4.88 -3.40 12.83
CA TRP A 122 -3.48 -3.65 12.48
C TRP A 122 -2.72 -2.35 12.13
N LEU A 123 -3.32 -1.44 11.37
CA LEU A 123 -2.73 -0.13 11.05
C LEU A 123 -2.44 0.68 12.31
N HIS A 124 -3.39 0.74 13.25
CA HIS A 124 -3.17 1.43 14.52
C HIS A 124 -2.00 0.85 15.32
N LEU A 125 -1.88 -0.49 15.36
CA LEU A 125 -0.75 -1.17 15.99
C LEU A 125 0.57 -0.81 15.30
N GLN A 126 0.66 -0.92 13.96
CA GLN A 126 1.87 -0.60 13.21
C GLN A 126 2.32 0.85 13.39
N ILE A 127 1.37 1.79 13.42
CA ILE A 127 1.67 3.21 13.65
C ILE A 127 2.26 3.44 15.04
N SER A 128 1.74 2.76 16.06
CA SER A 128 2.31 2.80 17.41
C SER A 128 3.75 2.31 17.40
N LEU A 129 4.00 1.14 16.81
CA LEU A 129 5.33 0.55 16.72
C LEU A 129 6.32 1.44 15.94
N ASN A 130 5.90 1.99 14.80
CA ASN A 130 6.72 2.93 14.02
C ASN A 130 7.07 4.20 14.81
N SER A 131 6.16 4.65 15.70
CA SER A 131 6.39 5.80 16.56
C SER A 131 7.39 5.50 17.68
N ASP A 132 7.42 4.27 18.19
CA ASP A 132 8.36 3.84 19.21
C ASP A 132 9.78 3.61 18.64
N VAL A 133 9.89 3.06 17.42
CA VAL A 133 11.17 2.98 16.68
C VAL A 133 11.80 4.36 16.49
N LYS A 134 10.98 5.40 16.20
CA LYS A 134 11.48 6.78 16.14
C LYS A 134 12.05 7.27 17.47
N LYS A 135 11.45 6.89 18.61
CA LYS A 135 11.95 7.27 19.94
C LYS A 135 13.28 6.61 20.23
N GLU A 136 13.42 5.32 19.97
CA GLU A 136 14.69 4.60 20.14
C GLU A 136 15.81 5.22 19.30
N THR A 137 15.54 5.47 18.01
CA THR A 137 16.52 6.10 17.09
C THR A 137 16.89 7.53 17.54
N PHE A 138 15.93 8.28 18.06
CA PHE A 138 16.18 9.62 18.60
C PHE A 138 17.06 9.58 19.85
N LEU A 139 16.77 8.66 20.77
CA LEU A 139 17.58 8.48 21.98
C LEU A 139 19.01 8.06 21.66
N GLU A 140 19.22 7.15 20.70
CA GLU A 140 20.55 6.77 20.23
C GLU A 140 21.33 7.95 19.65
N LYS A 141 20.67 8.79 18.82
CA LYS A 141 21.29 10.01 18.27
C LYS A 141 21.67 11.01 19.35
N VAL A 142 20.81 11.20 20.36
CA VAL A 142 21.09 12.06 21.51
C VAL A 142 22.29 11.50 22.29
N PHE A 143 22.33 10.19 22.52
CA PHE A 143 23.42 9.53 23.25
C PHE A 143 24.77 9.66 22.53
N LEU A 144 24.79 9.46 21.20
CA LEU A 144 25.99 9.66 20.37
C LEU A 144 26.45 11.12 20.38
N LYS A 145 25.52 12.08 20.29
CA LYS A 145 25.84 13.51 20.34
C LYS A 145 26.44 13.91 21.69
N LEU A 146 25.81 13.50 22.80
CA LEU A 146 26.34 13.71 24.14
C LEU A 146 27.73 13.10 24.31
N ARG A 147 27.98 11.90 23.76
CA ARG A 147 29.31 11.26 23.78
C ARG A 147 30.36 12.05 22.99
N SER A 148 30.00 12.64 21.85
CA SER A 148 30.91 13.46 21.04
C SER A 148 31.20 14.85 21.63
N GLU A 149 30.28 15.38 22.44
CA GLU A 149 30.40 16.69 23.08
C GLU A 149 30.95 16.60 24.52
N CYS A 150 31.06 15.39 25.09
CA CYS A 150 31.67 15.19 26.40
C CYS A 150 33.20 15.19 26.29
N TRP A 151 33.83 16.33 26.59
CA TRP A 151 35.28 16.56 26.64
C TRP A 151 36.01 15.84 27.80
N VAL A 152 35.34 14.91 28.49
CA VAL A 152 35.85 14.31 29.74
C VAL A 152 36.36 12.86 29.53
N CYS A 153 36.40 12.36 28.28
CA CYS A 153 36.90 11.02 27.96
C CYS A 153 37.87 11.02 26.75
N GLN A 154 38.73 12.03 26.62
CA GLN A 154 39.96 11.93 25.82
C GLN A 154 41.17 11.77 26.74
#